data_AF-H6Q834-F1
#
_entry.id   AF-H6Q834-F1
#
_cell.length_a   1.000
_cell.length_b   1.000
_cell.length_c   1.000
_cell.angle_alpha   90.00
_cell.angle_beta   90.00
_cell.angle_gamma   90.00
#
_symmetry.space_group_name_H-M   'P 1'
#
loop_
_entity.id
_entity.type
_entity.pdbx_description
1 polymer ?
#
loop_
_entity_poly.entity_id
_entity_poly.type
_entity_poly.pdbx_seq_one_letter_code
_entity_poly.pdbx_strand_id
1 'polypeptide(L)'
;MLSAKPKPTLTEATERWIAEMAKELGVKPKAFRKAVLKLARHGVWLEAEDWRIVARALDLSKFLKMAVDYVIRRVASGASVQQAVRELPEAVEKAGKLEHIREVLRNLF
;
A
#
# COMPACT_ATOMS: atom_id res chain seq x y z
N MET A 1 5.58 35.38 -11.86
CA MET A 1 5.92 34.06 -12.44
C MET A 1 5.90 33.04 -11.32
N LEU A 2 4.95 32.09 -11.36
CA LEU A 2 4.86 31.03 -10.35
C LEU A 2 5.93 29.98 -10.66
N SER A 3 7.04 30.00 -9.92
CA SER A 3 8.05 28.94 -9.96
C SER A 3 7.39 27.61 -9.60
N ALA A 4 7.17 26.76 -10.59
CA ALA A 4 6.74 25.39 -10.37
C ALA A 4 7.76 24.71 -9.45
N LYS A 5 7.33 24.24 -8.27
CA LYS A 5 8.20 23.44 -7.38
C LYS A 5 8.80 22.28 -8.20
N PRO A 6 10.12 22.05 -8.15
CA PRO A 6 10.74 20.94 -8.86
C PRO A 6 10.04 19.65 -8.43
N LYS A 7 9.62 18.84 -9.41
CA LYS A 7 9.07 17.52 -9.11
C LYS A 7 10.19 16.74 -8.41
N PRO A 8 9.94 16.11 -7.26
CA PRO A 8 10.96 15.28 -6.62
C PRO A 8 11.37 14.18 -7.60
N THR A 9 12.61 14.27 -8.06
CA THR A 9 13.26 13.27 -8.92
C THR A 9 13.86 12.23 -7.99
N LEU A 10 13.45 10.97 -8.14
CA LEU A 10 14.07 9.86 -7.44
C LEU A 10 15.44 9.58 -8.08
N THR A 11 16.34 8.93 -7.33
CA THR A 11 17.60 8.45 -7.92
C THR A 11 17.30 7.38 -8.95
N GLU A 12 18.20 7.21 -9.92
CA GLU A 12 18.09 6.15 -10.94
C GLU A 12 17.99 4.75 -10.30
N ALA A 13 18.77 4.51 -9.23
CA ALA A 13 18.71 3.28 -8.47
C ALA A 13 17.32 3.05 -7.85
N THR A 14 16.70 4.09 -7.28
CA THR A 14 15.34 3.99 -6.72
C THR A 14 14.30 3.76 -7.81
N GLU A 15 14.38 4.45 -8.97
CA GLU A 15 13.45 4.22 -10.09
C GLU A 15 13.57 2.78 -10.63
N ARG A 16 14.80 2.25 -10.75
CA ARG A 16 15.03 0.86 -11.15
C ARG A 16 14.46 -0.12 -10.13
N TRP A 17 14.69 0.11 -8.84
CA TRP A 17 14.10 -0.70 -7.77
C TRP A 17 12.56 -0.69 -7.83
N ILE A 18 11.94 0.48 -8.02
CA ILE A 18 10.49 0.61 -8.19
C ILE A 18 9.99 -0.19 -9.38
N ALA A 19 10.70 -0.17 -10.51
CA ALA A 19 10.31 -0.89 -11.71
C ALA A 19 10.37 -2.42 -11.52
N GLU A 20 11.47 -2.93 -10.96
CA GLU A 20 11.63 -4.37 -10.70
C GLU A 20 10.62 -4.86 -9.66
N MET A 21 10.44 -4.11 -8.57
CA MET A 21 9.47 -4.45 -7.54
C MET A 21 8.04 -4.41 -8.08
N ALA A 22 7.68 -3.40 -8.87
CA ALA A 22 6.35 -3.35 -9.49
C ALA A 22 6.08 -4.55 -10.39
N LYS A 23 7.09 -4.98 -11.16
CA LYS A 23 7.02 -6.20 -12.00
C LYS A 23 6.84 -7.45 -11.15
N GLU A 24 7.64 -7.60 -10.08
CA GLU A 24 7.54 -8.71 -9.13
C GLU A 24 6.13 -8.82 -8.53
N LEU A 25 5.57 -7.69 -8.11
CA LEU A 25 4.25 -7.62 -7.47
C LEU A 25 3.07 -7.66 -8.45
N GLY A 26 3.32 -7.70 -9.77
CA GLY A 26 2.26 -7.65 -10.79
C GLY A 26 1.51 -6.30 -10.86
N VAL A 27 2.14 -5.21 -10.41
CA VAL A 27 1.55 -3.87 -10.35
C VAL A 27 2.08 -2.98 -11.47
N LYS A 28 1.25 -2.09 -12.01
CA LYS A 28 1.72 -1.09 -12.99
C LYS A 28 2.82 -0.20 -12.38
N PRO A 29 4.02 -0.05 -12.99
CA PRO A 29 5.12 0.73 -12.43
C PRO A 29 4.75 2.16 -12.03
N LYS A 30 3.94 2.84 -12.85
CA LYS A 30 3.45 4.20 -12.54
C LYS A 30 2.56 4.26 -11.29
N ALA A 31 1.77 3.22 -11.04
CA ALA A 31 0.92 3.13 -9.85
C ALA A 31 1.75 2.82 -8.61
N PHE A 32 2.68 1.86 -8.71
CA PHE A 32 3.60 1.51 -7.63
C PHE A 32 4.49 2.69 -7.23
N ARG A 33 5.06 3.41 -8.20
CA ARG A 33 5.81 4.64 -7.97
C ARG A 33 5.01 5.68 -7.19
N LYS A 34 3.73 5.87 -7.54
CA LYS A 34 2.84 6.79 -6.80
C LYS A 34 2.59 6.32 -5.37
N ALA A 35 2.45 5.02 -5.14
CA ALA A 35 2.30 4.43 -3.81
C ALA A 35 3.53 4.66 -2.94
N VAL A 36 4.73 4.35 -3.46
CA VAL A 36 6.01 4.60 -2.77
C VAL A 36 6.18 6.07 -2.42
N LEU A 37 5.95 6.98 -3.38
CA LEU A 37 6.02 8.42 -3.13
C LEU A 37 4.97 8.90 -2.13
N LYS A 38 3.79 8.27 -2.08
CA LYS A 38 2.77 8.60 -1.10
C LYS A 38 3.24 8.22 0.29
N LEU A 39 3.73 6.99 0.50
CA LEU A 39 4.29 6.55 1.77
C LEU A 39 5.41 7.48 2.23
N ALA A 40 6.35 7.81 1.34
CA ALA A 40 7.47 8.69 1.66
C ALA A 40 7.05 10.09 2.12
N ARG A 41 5.99 10.67 1.53
CA ARG A 41 5.41 11.95 1.99
C ARG A 41 4.84 11.90 3.41
N HIS A 42 4.48 10.71 3.88
CA HIS A 42 4.01 10.46 5.24
C HIS A 42 5.13 9.94 6.15
N GLY A 43 6.39 10.01 5.72
CA GLY A 43 7.53 9.53 6.51
C GLY A 43 7.61 8.00 6.61
N VAL A 44 6.92 7.28 5.72
CA VAL A 44 6.90 5.81 5.69
C VAL A 44 7.74 5.30 4.53
N TRP A 45 8.59 4.32 4.81
CA TRP A 45 9.32 3.55 3.81
C TRP A 45 9.04 2.06 4.03
N LEU A 46 8.62 1.38 2.98
CA LEU A 46 8.42 -0.07 2.98
C LEU A 46 9.56 -0.72 2.22
N GLU A 47 10.24 -1.66 2.87
CA GLU A 47 11.29 -2.46 2.25
C GLU A 47 10.69 -3.49 1.29
N ALA A 48 11.56 -4.10 0.47
CA ALA A 48 11.15 -5.13 -0.48
C ALA A 48 10.33 -6.27 0.18
N GLU A 49 10.76 -6.74 1.34
CA GLU A 49 10.06 -7.81 2.07
C GLU A 49 8.70 -7.36 2.59
N ASP A 50 8.56 -6.10 3.03
CA ASP A 50 7.28 -5.57 3.48
C ASP A 50 6.25 -5.61 2.35
N TRP A 51 6.66 -5.20 1.14
CA TRP A 51 5.79 -5.27 -0.03
C TRP A 51 5.35 -6.69 -0.37
N ARG A 52 6.25 -7.67 -0.24
CA ARG A 52 5.93 -9.09 -0.45
C ARG A 52 4.96 -9.62 0.60
N ILE A 53 5.13 -9.24 1.87
CA ILE A 53 4.19 -9.60 2.94
C ILE A 53 2.79 -9.07 2.61
N VAL A 54 2.70 -7.81 2.20
CA VAL A 54 1.41 -7.23 1.79
C VAL A 54 0.85 -7.98 0.58
N ALA A 55 1.66 -8.30 -0.42
CA ALA A 55 1.22 -9.01 -1.63
C ALA A 55 0.74 -10.45 -1.36
N ARG A 56 1.27 -11.13 -0.33
CA ARG A 56 0.78 -12.46 0.07
C ARG A 56 -0.63 -12.42 0.66
N ALA A 57 -1.02 -11.30 1.26
CA ALA A 57 -2.32 -11.13 1.89
C ALA A 57 -3.39 -10.52 0.97
N LEU A 58 -2.96 -9.91 -0.14
CA LEU A 58 -3.79 -8.99 -0.90
C LEU A 58 -3.33 -8.90 -2.36
N ASP A 59 -4.29 -8.96 -3.29
CA ASP A 59 -4.09 -8.60 -4.70
C ASP A 59 -3.78 -7.10 -4.86
N LEU A 60 -2.50 -6.76 -4.85
CA LEU A 60 -2.02 -5.38 -5.00
C LEU A 60 -2.41 -4.74 -6.34
N SER A 61 -2.68 -5.52 -7.39
CA SER A 61 -3.14 -4.95 -8.67
C SER A 61 -4.49 -4.23 -8.51
N LYS A 62 -5.31 -4.67 -7.56
CA LYS A 62 -6.64 -4.12 -7.26
C LYS A 62 -6.64 -3.19 -6.05
N PHE A 63 -5.95 -3.56 -4.97
CA PHE A 63 -6.07 -2.82 -3.71
C PHE A 63 -4.78 -2.18 -3.18
N LEU A 64 -3.79 -1.88 -4.06
CA LEU A 64 -2.60 -1.11 -3.70
C LEU A 64 -2.92 0.17 -2.91
N LYS A 65 -3.93 0.94 -3.35
CA LYS A 65 -4.34 2.16 -2.66
C LYS A 65 -4.80 1.88 -1.22
N MET A 66 -5.58 0.82 -1.03
CA MET A 66 -6.08 0.43 0.29
C MET A 66 -4.94 0.03 1.21
N ALA A 67 -4.00 -0.78 0.73
CA ALA A 67 -2.82 -1.17 1.51
C ALA A 67 -2.02 0.04 1.97
N VAL A 68 -1.72 0.95 1.04
CA VAL A 68 -0.98 2.19 1.35
C VAL A 68 -1.74 3.04 2.36
N ASP A 69 -3.05 3.23 2.17
CA ASP A 69 -3.88 4.02 3.08
C ASP A 69 -4.01 3.36 4.47
N TYR A 70 -3.97 2.03 4.54
CA TYR A 70 -3.95 1.30 5.80
C TYR A 70 -2.64 1.52 6.55
N VAL A 71 -1.49 1.28 5.89
CA VAL A 71 -0.16 1.46 6.50
C VAL A 71 0.02 2.90 7.00
N ILE A 72 -0.32 3.90 6.18
CA ILE A 72 -0.22 5.31 6.57
C ILE A 72 -1.05 5.59 7.83
N ARG A 73 -2.31 5.15 7.86
CA ARG A 73 -3.19 5.37 9.02
C ARG A 73 -2.67 4.65 10.25
N ARG A 74 -2.19 3.42 10.09
CA ARG A 74 -1.73 2.61 11.21
C ARG A 74 -0.45 3.17 11.84
N VAL A 75 0.49 3.65 11.02
CA VAL A 75 1.69 4.37 11.49
C VAL A 75 1.32 5.71 12.11
N ALA A 76 0.38 6.46 11.53
CA ALA A 76 -0.11 7.71 12.13
C ALA A 76 -0.79 7.50 13.50
N SER A 77 -1.36 6.32 13.74
CA SER A 77 -1.87 5.89 15.05
C SER A 77 -0.79 5.38 16.01
N GLY A 78 0.50 5.52 15.69
CA GLY A 78 1.62 5.18 16.56
C GLY A 78 2.17 3.75 16.39
N ALA A 79 1.71 2.99 15.39
CA ALA A 79 2.35 1.70 15.09
C ALA A 79 3.72 1.90 14.44
N SER A 80 4.63 0.97 14.67
CA SER A 80 5.77 0.80 13.77
C SER A 80 5.31 0.34 12.38
N VAL A 81 6.13 0.61 11.37
CA VAL A 81 5.88 0.15 9.99
C VAL A 81 5.70 -1.36 9.93
N GLN A 82 6.56 -2.11 10.63
CA GLN A 82 6.55 -3.56 10.66
C GLN A 82 5.27 -4.11 11.30
N GLN A 83 4.78 -3.47 12.37
CA GLN A 83 3.48 -3.82 12.96
C GLN A 83 2.36 -3.58 11.95
N ALA A 84 2.33 -2.41 11.31
CA ALA A 84 1.31 -2.10 10.31
C ALA A 84 1.29 -3.10 9.15
N VAL A 85 2.45 -3.50 8.63
CA VAL A 85 2.55 -4.49 7.55
C VAL A 85 2.07 -5.87 8.00
N ARG A 86 2.44 -6.31 9.21
CA ARG A 86 2.07 -7.63 9.74
C ARG A 86 0.61 -7.74 10.16
N GLU A 87 -0.02 -6.64 10.57
CA GLU A 87 -1.45 -6.61 10.93
C GLU A 87 -2.38 -6.56 9.70
N LEU A 88 -1.85 -6.13 8.54
CA LEU A 88 -2.63 -5.96 7.31
C LEU A 88 -3.38 -7.22 6.87
N PRO A 89 -2.80 -8.44 6.88
CA PRO A 89 -3.51 -9.67 6.52
C PRO A 89 -4.74 -9.90 7.42
N GLU A 90 -4.61 -9.73 8.73
CA GLU A 90 -5.72 -9.88 9.67
C GLU A 90 -6.80 -8.83 9.44
N ALA A 91 -6.41 -7.60 9.11
CA ALA A 91 -7.34 -6.52 8.80
C ALA A 91 -8.13 -6.81 7.51
N VAL A 92 -7.48 -7.37 6.48
CA VAL A 92 -8.13 -7.80 5.23
C VAL A 92 -9.12 -8.93 5.49
N GLU A 93 -8.74 -9.92 6.30
CA GLU A 93 -9.63 -11.04 6.66
C GLU A 93 -10.87 -10.54 7.42
N LYS A 94 -10.67 -9.67 8.42
CA LYS A 94 -11.77 -9.05 9.19
C LYS A 94 -12.71 -8.26 8.28
N ALA A 95 -12.18 -7.47 7.34
CA ALA A 95 -12.98 -6.73 6.39
C ALA A 95 -13.82 -7.66 5.49
N GLY A 96 -13.24 -8.76 4.99
CA GLY A 96 -13.96 -9.76 4.20
C GLY A 96 -15.11 -10.42 4.98
N LYS A 97 -14.89 -10.77 6.26
CA LYS A 97 -15.95 -11.30 7.13
C LYS A 97 -17.08 -10.30 7.35
N LEU A 98 -16.76 -9.03 7.57
CA LEU A 98 -17.76 -7.97 7.74
C LEU A 98 -18.60 -7.75 6.49
N GLU A 99 -17.98 -7.77 5.31
CA GLU A 99 -18.70 -7.67 4.03
C GLU A 99 -19.62 -8.87 3.81
N HIS A 100 -19.16 -10.09 4.11
CA HIS A 100 -20.00 -11.28 4.02
C HIS A 100 -21.23 -11.21 4.95
N ILE A 101 -21.04 -10.78 6.21
CA ILE A 101 -22.17 -10.60 7.15
C ILE A 101 -23.18 -9.57 6.61
N ARG A 102 -22.70 -8.44 6.08
CA ARG A 102 -23.56 -7.41 5.48
C ARG A 102 -24.34 -7.92 4.28
N GLU A 103 -23.74 -8.80 3.47
CA GLU A 103 -24.40 -9.44 2.34
C GLU A 103 -25.51 -10.38 2.82
N VAL A 104 -25.22 -11.26 3.78
CA VAL A 104 -26.20 -12.17 4.38
C VAL A 104 -27.39 -11.39 4.95
N LEU A 105 -27.14 -10.33 5.72
CA LEU A 105 -28.21 -9.50 6.29
C LEU A 105 -29.05 -8.81 5.21
N ARG A 106 -28.46 -8.39 4.08
CA ARG A 106 -29.17 -7.79 2.95
C ARG A 106 -30.08 -8.76 2.20
N ASN A 107 -29.80 -10.06 2.29
CA ASN A 107 -30.60 -11.10 1.64
C ASN A 107 -31.74 -11.60 2.55
N LEU A 108 -31.77 -11.18 3.83
CA LEU A 108 -32.79 -11.57 4.81
C LEU A 108 -33.91 -10.52 4.95
N PHE A 109 -33.75 -9.32 4.40
CA PHE A 109 -34.70 -8.22 4.42
C PHE A 109 -34.87 -7.63 3.01
#